data_AF-A0A9E6AB19-F1
#
_entry.id   AF-A0A9E6AB19-F1
#
_cell.length_a   1.000
_cell.length_b   1.000
_cell.length_c   1.000
_cell.angle_alpha   90.00
_cell.angle_beta   90.00
_cell.angle_gamma   90.00
#
_symmetry.space_group_name_H-M   'P 1'
#
loop_
_entity.id
_entity.type
_entity.pdbx_description
1 polymer ?
#
loop_
_entity_poly.entity_id
_entity_poly.type
_entity_poly.pdbx_seq_one_letter_code
_entity_poly.pdbx_strand_id
1 'polypeptide(L)'
;APDTGLHLVIVGRWPNTTGHLPGNIILLDRELIDVHDTPDVLAGHAIAEFARAQQVSALSDLMRDVGTFHALRFLATGQISDTALQRHTDQMISRPRTNISSAALVAAFETARIPARPYANNSEESDQVKERLLSRDPYVAGIAPTILSDNDWVTLQSICEST
;
A
#
# COMPACT_ATOMS: atom_id res chain seq x y z
N ALA A 1 18.81 -13.37 -9.54
CA ALA A 1 17.38 -13.65 -9.27
C ALA A 1 16.60 -12.45 -9.77
N PRO A 2 15.41 -12.59 -10.38
CA PRO A 2 14.61 -11.41 -10.70
C PRO A 2 14.32 -10.69 -9.38
N ASP A 3 14.46 -9.37 -9.41
CA ASP A 3 14.33 -8.48 -8.26
C ASP A 3 12.98 -8.74 -7.57
N THR A 4 13.01 -9.49 -6.47
CA THR A 4 11.80 -9.89 -5.71
C THR A 4 11.56 -8.91 -4.57
N GLY A 5 12.15 -7.71 -4.68
CA GLY A 5 12.00 -6.64 -3.71
C GLY A 5 10.59 -6.07 -3.71
N LEU A 6 10.23 -5.47 -2.59
CA LEU A 6 9.05 -4.61 -2.52
C LEU A 6 9.39 -3.27 -3.18
N HIS A 7 8.59 -2.85 -4.16
CA HIS A 7 8.73 -1.56 -4.81
C HIS A 7 7.65 -0.61 -4.29
N LEU A 8 8.07 0.50 -3.69
CA LEU A 8 7.16 1.59 -3.33
C LEU A 8 7.18 2.64 -4.44
N VAL A 9 6.02 2.98 -4.98
CA VAL A 9 5.87 3.94 -6.07
C VAL A 9 4.94 5.05 -5.62
N ILE A 10 5.47 6.28 -5.61
CA ILE A 10 4.66 7.47 -5.34
C ILE A 10 3.93 7.87 -6.63
N VAL A 11 2.62 8.02 -6.55
CA VAL A 11 1.77 8.42 -7.67
C VAL A 11 1.14 9.79 -7.39
N GLY A 12 0.97 10.60 -8.43
CA GLY A 12 0.55 11.99 -8.27
C GLY A 12 -0.86 12.17 -7.72
N ARG A 13 -1.81 11.35 -8.18
CA ARG A 13 -3.17 11.30 -7.64
C ARG A 13 -3.71 9.88 -7.74
N TRP A 14 -4.25 9.40 -6.63
CA TRP A 14 -4.75 8.07 -6.40
C TRP A 14 -5.96 8.13 -5.46
N PRO A 15 -7.14 7.69 -5.92
CA PRO A 15 -8.39 7.92 -5.18
C PRO A 15 -8.51 7.13 -3.87
N ASN A 16 -7.69 6.08 -3.68
CA ASN A 16 -7.81 5.17 -2.54
C ASN A 16 -6.64 5.30 -1.53
N THR A 17 -5.88 6.40 -1.56
CA THR A 17 -4.71 6.67 -0.70
C THR A 17 -3.51 5.74 -0.94
N THR A 18 -3.70 4.42 -0.96
CA THR A 18 -2.69 3.46 -1.44
C THR A 18 -3.33 2.34 -2.27
N GLY A 19 -2.52 1.57 -2.97
CA GLY A 19 -2.94 0.46 -3.83
C GLY A 19 -1.80 -0.53 -4.04
N HIS A 20 -2.09 -1.69 -4.63
CA HIS A 20 -1.05 -2.67 -4.93
C HIS A 20 -1.24 -3.26 -6.33
N LEU A 21 -0.11 -3.55 -6.98
CA LEU A 21 -0.06 -4.13 -8.32
C LEU A 21 0.69 -5.47 -8.28
N PRO A 22 0.46 -6.35 -9.29
CA PRO A 22 1.27 -7.54 -9.45
C PRO A 22 2.76 -7.22 -9.51
N GLY A 23 3.59 -8.10 -8.93
CA GLY A 23 5.05 -7.92 -8.91
C GLY A 23 5.58 -7.17 -7.68
N ASN A 24 4.91 -7.25 -6.54
CA ASN A 24 5.31 -6.62 -5.27
C ASN A 24 5.45 -5.09 -5.36
N ILE A 25 4.52 -4.44 -6.05
CA ILE A 25 4.48 -2.99 -6.18
C ILE A 25 3.37 -2.43 -5.30
N ILE A 26 3.70 -1.48 -4.44
CA ILE A 26 2.75 -0.71 -3.63
C ILE A 26 2.73 0.72 -4.16
N LEU A 27 1.54 1.19 -4.52
CA LEU A 27 1.25 2.55 -4.93
C LEU A 27 0.90 3.37 -3.69
N LEU A 28 1.54 4.53 -3.53
CA LEU A 28 1.27 5.47 -2.45
C LEU A 28 0.88 6.81 -3.05
N ASP A 29 -0.24 7.39 -2.60
CA ASP A 29 -0.64 8.73 -3.01
C ASP A 29 0.35 9.76 -2.46
N ARG A 30 0.71 10.74 -3.30
CA ARG A 30 1.57 11.86 -2.92
C ARG A 30 1.03 12.69 -1.75
N GLU A 31 -0.29 12.77 -1.58
CA GLU A 31 -0.97 13.47 -0.48
C GLU A 31 -0.50 12.96 0.89
N LEU A 32 -0.11 11.68 1.01
CA LEU A 32 0.47 11.13 2.24
C LEU A 32 1.83 11.75 2.62
N ILE A 33 2.52 12.34 1.66
CA ILE A 33 3.81 13.03 1.84
C ILE A 33 3.57 14.52 2.07
N ASP A 34 2.63 15.11 1.30
CA ASP A 34 2.38 16.55 1.29
C ASP A 34 1.64 17.03 2.55
N VAL A 35 0.75 16.21 3.13
CA VAL A 35 -0.12 16.61 4.26
C VAL A 35 0.46 16.29 5.63
N HIS A 36 1.49 15.43 5.69
CA HIS A 36 1.99 14.90 6.96
C HIS A 36 3.43 15.33 7.25
N ASP A 37 3.65 15.81 8.48
CA ASP A 37 4.97 16.29 8.93
C ASP A 37 5.97 15.15 9.18
N THR A 38 5.50 13.91 9.29
CA THR A 38 6.32 12.75 9.67
C THR A 38 6.09 11.55 8.73
N PRO A 39 7.12 10.74 8.49
CA PRO A 39 7.04 9.56 7.62
C PRO A 39 6.16 8.43 8.20
N ASP A 40 5.81 8.48 9.48
CA ASP A 40 5.09 7.41 10.17
C ASP A 40 3.72 7.11 9.57
N VAL A 41 3.03 8.13 9.08
CA VAL A 41 1.72 7.95 8.44
C VAL A 41 1.88 7.23 7.10
N LEU A 42 2.81 7.69 6.25
CA LEU A 42 3.14 7.06 4.98
C LEU A 42 3.56 5.59 5.17
N ALA A 43 4.46 5.34 6.12
CA ALA A 43 4.96 4.01 6.43
C ALA A 43 3.84 3.08 6.89
N GLY A 44 2.95 3.57 7.76
CA GLY A 44 1.80 2.81 8.22
C GLY A 44 0.83 2.43 7.09
N HIS A 45 0.56 3.35 6.17
CA HIS A 45 -0.25 3.07 4.98
C HIS A 45 0.42 2.07 4.04
N ALA A 46 1.75 2.10 3.91
CA ALA A 46 2.50 1.12 3.13
C ALA A 46 2.43 -0.28 3.76
N ILE A 47 2.55 -0.40 5.08
CA ILE A 47 2.43 -1.68 5.83
C ILE A 47 1.02 -2.26 5.68
N ALA A 48 0.00 -1.41 5.84
CA ALA A 48 -1.39 -1.84 5.72
C ALA A 48 -1.70 -2.35 4.30
N GLU A 49 -1.22 -1.67 3.27
CA GLU A 49 -1.42 -2.09 1.88
C GLU A 49 -0.62 -3.33 1.52
N PHE A 50 0.60 -3.46 2.02
CA PHE A 50 1.37 -4.70 1.90
C PHE A 50 0.62 -5.87 2.51
N ALA A 51 0.04 -5.70 3.70
CA ALA A 51 -0.75 -6.74 4.34
C ALA A 51 -2.05 -7.07 3.56
N ARG A 52 -2.70 -6.09 2.92
CA ARG A 52 -3.83 -6.31 2.01
C ARG A 52 -3.43 -7.13 0.78
N ALA A 53 -2.30 -6.80 0.18
CA ALA A 53 -1.76 -7.50 -0.99
C ALA A 53 -1.45 -8.98 -0.71
N GLN A 54 -1.22 -9.36 0.55
CA GLN A 54 -1.05 -10.76 0.95
C GLN A 54 -2.39 -11.51 1.12
N GLN A 55 -3.51 -10.80 1.30
CA GLN A 55 -4.84 -11.41 1.41
C GLN A 55 -5.50 -11.58 0.05
N VAL A 56 -5.20 -10.69 -0.91
CA VAL A 56 -5.78 -10.69 -2.25
C VAL A 56 -4.69 -10.72 -3.30
N SER A 57 -4.73 -11.75 -4.16
CA SER A 57 -3.79 -11.89 -5.25
C SER A 57 -4.10 -10.89 -6.38
N ALA A 58 -3.37 -9.79 -6.45
CA ALA A 58 -3.49 -8.78 -7.52
C ALA A 58 -3.39 -9.38 -8.93
N LEU A 59 -2.53 -10.38 -9.13
CA LEU A 59 -2.44 -11.07 -10.42
C LEU A 59 -3.74 -11.83 -10.73
N SER A 60 -4.37 -12.44 -9.72
CA SER A 60 -5.64 -13.14 -9.94
C SER A 60 -6.75 -12.16 -10.32
N ASP A 61 -6.77 -10.98 -9.71
CA ASP A 61 -7.77 -9.96 -10.04
C ASP A 61 -7.53 -9.36 -11.42
N LEU A 62 -6.28 -9.07 -11.78
CA LEU A 62 -5.91 -8.71 -13.15
C LEU A 62 -6.38 -9.76 -14.17
N MET A 63 -6.10 -11.05 -13.92
CA MET A 63 -6.52 -12.12 -14.82
C MET A 63 -8.04 -12.23 -14.96
N ARG A 64 -8.80 -11.97 -13.89
CA ARG A 64 -10.27 -11.92 -13.94
C ARG A 64 -10.76 -10.75 -14.79
N ASP A 65 -10.09 -9.60 -14.70
CA ASP A 65 -10.49 -8.36 -15.37
C ASP A 65 -10.17 -8.36 -16.87
N VAL A 66 -9.08 -9.01 -17.27
CA VAL A 66 -8.68 -9.12 -18.68
C VAL A 66 -9.37 -10.28 -19.41
N GLY A 67 -9.92 -11.24 -18.66
CA GLY A 67 -10.65 -12.39 -19.19
C GLY A 67 -9.76 -13.57 -19.61
N THR A 68 -10.38 -14.75 -19.70
CA THR A 68 -9.69 -16.05 -19.84
C THR A 68 -8.76 -16.14 -21.05
N PHE A 69 -9.14 -15.57 -22.20
CA PHE A 69 -8.32 -15.62 -23.41
C PHE A 69 -7.02 -14.80 -23.27
N HIS A 70 -7.11 -13.61 -22.70
CA HIS A 70 -5.94 -12.76 -22.44
C HIS A 70 -5.04 -13.35 -21.35
N ALA A 71 -5.63 -13.99 -20.34
CA ALA A 71 -4.88 -14.74 -19.33
C ALA A 71 -4.10 -15.91 -19.94
N LEU A 72 -4.72 -16.71 -20.83
CA LEU A 72 -4.05 -17.81 -21.52
C LEU A 72 -2.92 -17.31 -22.43
N ARG A 73 -3.15 -16.22 -23.18
CA ARG A 73 -2.09 -15.58 -23.97
C ARG A 73 -0.95 -15.12 -23.08
N PHE A 74 -1.23 -14.47 -21.95
CA PHE A 74 -0.20 -14.04 -21.00
C PHE A 74 0.61 -15.23 -20.46
N LEU A 75 -0.03 -16.35 -20.11
CA LEU A 75 0.67 -17.56 -19.68
C LEU A 75 1.55 -18.16 -20.79
N ALA A 76 1.09 -18.09 -22.05
CA ALA A 76 1.83 -18.64 -23.19
C ALA A 76 2.97 -17.73 -23.67
N THR A 77 2.81 -16.40 -23.58
CA THR A 77 3.74 -15.43 -24.19
C THR A 77 4.45 -14.54 -23.18
N GLY A 78 4.03 -14.55 -21.92
CA GLY A 78 4.49 -13.60 -20.88
C GLY A 78 4.06 -12.15 -21.12
N GLN A 79 3.14 -11.89 -22.05
CA GLN A 79 2.79 -10.53 -22.48
C GLN A 79 1.32 -10.23 -22.23
N ILE A 80 1.06 -9.10 -21.60
CA ILE A 80 -0.27 -8.51 -21.43
C ILE A 80 -0.38 -7.27 -22.31
N SER A 81 -1.55 -6.98 -22.88
CA SER A 81 -1.73 -5.80 -23.72
C SER A 81 -1.99 -4.54 -22.89
N ASP A 82 -1.50 -3.40 -23.34
CA ASP A 82 -1.70 -2.10 -22.66
C ASP A 82 -3.19 -1.79 -22.45
N THR A 83 -4.04 -2.12 -23.42
CA THR A 83 -5.49 -1.96 -23.31
C THR A 83 -6.13 -2.78 -22.18
N ALA A 84 -5.53 -3.93 -21.85
CA ALA A 84 -6.00 -4.81 -20.79
C ALA A 84 -5.54 -4.30 -19.42
N LEU A 85 -4.30 -3.77 -19.34
CA LEU A 85 -3.78 -3.09 -18.16
C LEU A 85 -4.56 -1.80 -17.85
N GLN A 86 -4.88 -1.01 -18.87
CA GLN A 86 -5.67 0.21 -18.71
C GLN A 86 -7.06 -0.09 -18.14
N ARG A 87 -7.76 -1.09 -18.70
CA ARG A 87 -9.07 -1.51 -18.20
C ARG A 87 -9.02 -1.99 -16.74
N HIS A 88 -7.99 -2.77 -16.38
CA HIS A 88 -7.81 -3.19 -15.00
C HIS A 88 -7.58 -2.00 -14.07
N THR A 89 -6.79 -1.01 -14.49
CA THR A 89 -6.55 0.21 -13.73
C THR A 89 -7.84 1.01 -13.50
N ASP A 90 -8.67 1.17 -14.53
CA ASP A 90 -9.97 1.86 -14.42
C ASP A 90 -10.90 1.14 -13.44
N GLN A 91 -10.90 -0.20 -13.47
CA GLN A 91 -11.67 -1.01 -12.53
C GLN A 91 -11.11 -0.93 -11.11
N MET A 92 -9.79 -0.92 -10.94
CA MET A 92 -9.13 -0.78 -9.65
C MET A 92 -9.45 0.56 -8.99
N ILE A 93 -9.48 1.64 -9.77
CA ILE A 93 -9.88 2.98 -9.32
C ILE A 93 -11.35 3.02 -8.89
N SER A 94 -12.23 2.32 -9.61
CA SER A 94 -13.68 2.36 -9.37
C SER A 94 -14.15 1.42 -8.26
N ARG A 95 -13.36 0.39 -7.91
CA ARG A 95 -13.74 -0.61 -6.92
C ARG A 95 -13.53 -0.09 -5.49
N PRO A 96 -14.44 -0.42 -4.57
CA PRO A 96 -14.20 -0.22 -3.16
C PRO A 96 -12.94 -0.97 -2.75
N ARG A 97 -12.14 -0.33 -1.91
CA ARG A 97 -10.92 -0.89 -1.38
C ARG A 97 -11.21 -2.17 -0.60
N THR A 98 -10.40 -3.21 -0.79
CA THR A 98 -10.57 -4.45 -0.02
C THR A 98 -10.29 -4.21 1.46
N ASN A 99 -11.23 -4.60 2.32
CA ASN A 99 -11.05 -4.55 3.76
C ASN A 99 -9.97 -5.55 4.21
N ILE A 100 -9.05 -5.08 5.04
CA ILE A 100 -8.07 -5.92 5.71
C ILE A 100 -8.63 -6.51 7.00
N SER A 101 -8.29 -7.77 7.31
CA SER A 101 -8.64 -8.33 8.62
C SER A 101 -7.79 -7.69 9.73
N SER A 102 -8.38 -7.39 10.90
CA SER A 102 -7.65 -6.85 12.05
C SER A 102 -6.45 -7.71 12.47
N ALA A 103 -6.56 -9.04 12.38
CA ALA A 103 -5.47 -9.94 12.71
C ALA A 103 -4.26 -9.80 11.78
N ALA A 104 -4.50 -9.71 10.46
CA ALA A 104 -3.43 -9.51 9.47
C ALA A 104 -2.78 -8.13 9.64
N LEU A 105 -3.57 -7.09 9.90
CA LEU A 105 -3.07 -5.74 10.13
C LEU A 105 -2.17 -5.68 11.38
N VAL A 106 -2.62 -6.24 12.50
CA VAL A 106 -1.83 -6.33 13.74
C VAL A 106 -0.50 -7.06 13.49
N ALA A 107 -0.56 -8.24 12.87
CA ALA A 107 0.64 -9.04 12.60
C ALA A 107 1.65 -8.30 11.70
N ALA A 108 1.16 -7.51 10.74
CA ALA A 108 2.00 -6.71 9.86
C ALA A 108 2.74 -5.60 10.62
N PHE A 109 2.05 -4.86 11.49
CA PHE A 109 2.67 -3.82 12.33
C PHE A 109 3.64 -4.41 13.36
N GLU A 110 3.31 -5.53 13.99
CA GLU A 110 4.21 -6.25 14.91
C GLU A 110 5.50 -6.69 14.20
N THR A 111 5.39 -7.20 12.97
CA THR A 111 6.54 -7.62 12.16
C THR A 111 7.41 -6.44 11.74
N ALA A 112 6.76 -5.35 11.29
CA ALA A 112 7.43 -4.15 10.82
C ALA A 112 8.07 -3.33 11.95
N ARG A 113 7.63 -3.51 13.20
CA ARG A 113 8.12 -2.78 14.37
C ARG A 113 7.98 -1.26 14.21
N ILE A 114 6.84 -0.82 13.68
CA ILE A 114 6.50 0.58 13.44
C ILE A 114 5.29 0.95 14.32
N PRO A 115 5.23 2.18 14.88
CA PRO A 115 4.07 2.64 15.65
C PRO A 115 2.79 2.58 14.82
N ALA A 116 1.73 2.00 15.40
CA ALA A 116 0.47 1.83 14.69
C ALA A 116 -0.46 3.05 14.85
N ARG A 117 -0.25 3.85 15.90
CA ARG A 117 -1.06 5.03 16.20
C ARG A 117 -1.12 6.08 15.07
N PRO A 118 -0.02 6.48 14.42
CA PRO A 118 -0.07 7.45 13.32
C PRO A 118 -0.98 6.97 12.17
N TYR A 119 -0.90 5.69 11.81
CA TYR A 119 -1.80 5.07 10.83
C TYR A 119 -3.25 5.01 11.32
N ALA A 120 -3.49 4.54 12.54
CA ALA A 120 -4.84 4.39 13.08
C ALA A 120 -5.61 5.73 13.09
N ASN A 121 -4.92 6.83 13.38
CA ASN A 121 -5.52 8.17 13.39
C ASN A 121 -5.77 8.76 11.98
N ASN A 122 -5.03 8.32 10.96
CA ASN A 122 -5.07 8.86 9.60
C ASN A 122 -5.57 7.81 8.58
N SER A 123 -6.33 6.82 9.03
CA SER A 123 -6.89 5.77 8.18
C SER A 123 -8.41 5.75 8.22
N GLU A 124 -9.01 5.27 7.13
CA GLU A 124 -10.45 5.06 6.98
C GLU A 124 -10.90 3.67 7.49
N GLU A 125 -10.07 2.98 8.26
CA GLU A 125 -10.43 1.69 8.86
C GLU A 125 -11.55 1.85 9.89
N SER A 126 -12.32 0.78 10.12
CA SER A 126 -13.39 0.79 11.12
C SER A 126 -12.82 0.93 12.55
N ASP A 127 -13.61 1.51 13.46
CA ASP A 127 -13.20 1.70 14.86
C ASP A 127 -12.80 0.39 15.53
N GLN A 128 -13.50 -0.71 15.21
CA GLN A 128 -13.17 -2.04 15.73
C GLN A 128 -11.77 -2.51 15.27
N VAL A 129 -11.39 -2.23 14.02
CA VAL A 129 -10.07 -2.57 13.48
C VAL A 129 -9.01 -1.68 14.14
N LYS A 130 -9.27 -0.38 14.25
CA LYS A 130 -8.37 0.60 14.90
C LYS A 130 -8.12 0.27 16.37
N GLU A 131 -9.18 -0.04 17.12
CA GLU A 131 -9.07 -0.41 18.54
C GLU A 131 -8.22 -1.67 18.73
N ARG A 132 -8.46 -2.70 17.91
CA ARG A 132 -7.67 -3.94 17.92
C ARG A 132 -6.20 -3.67 17.62
N LEU A 133 -5.93 -2.83 16.62
CA LEU A 133 -4.57 -2.43 16.26
C LEU A 133 -3.87 -1.68 17.41
N LEU A 134 -4.52 -0.65 17.94
CA LEU A 134 -3.98 0.18 19.03
C LEU A 134 -3.78 -0.60 20.34
N SER A 135 -4.63 -1.58 20.64
CA SER A 135 -4.49 -2.44 21.83
C SER A 135 -3.22 -3.31 21.82
N ARG A 136 -2.62 -3.49 20.64
CA ARG A 136 -1.43 -4.31 20.40
C ARG A 136 -0.19 -3.48 20.11
N ASP A 137 -0.31 -2.16 20.02
CA ASP A 137 0.81 -1.26 19.74
C ASP A 137 1.75 -1.17 20.96
N PRO A 138 3.01 -1.66 20.87
CA PRO A 138 3.93 -1.61 22.00
C PRO A 138 4.54 -0.21 22.19
N TYR A 139 4.33 0.72 21.25
CA TYR A 139 4.95 2.05 21.23
C TYR A 139 4.09 3.14 21.87
N VAL A 140 3.01 2.76 22.57
CA VAL A 140 2.09 3.69 23.27
C VAL A 140 2.81 4.58 24.31
N ALA A 141 3.90 4.09 24.90
CA ALA A 141 4.69 4.76 25.94
C ALA A 141 6.21 4.71 25.68
N GLY A 142 6.63 4.28 24.48
CA GLY A 142 8.03 4.02 24.14
C GLY A 142 8.58 4.97 23.07
N ILE A 143 9.91 4.94 22.88
CA ILE A 143 10.57 5.63 21.76
C ILE A 143 10.30 4.80 20.50
N ALA A 144 9.55 5.36 19.57
CA ALA A 144 9.35 4.79 18.25
C ALA A 144 10.67 4.66 17.49
N PRO A 145 10.92 3.57 16.76
CA PRO A 145 12.06 3.49 15.85
C PRO A 145 11.97 4.58 14.78
N THR A 146 13.09 5.25 14.53
CA THR A 146 13.17 6.22 13.42
C THR A 146 13.09 5.46 12.09
N ILE A 147 12.03 5.74 11.32
CA ILE A 147 11.79 5.09 10.02
C ILE A 147 12.64 5.75 8.92
N LEU A 148 12.64 7.08 8.90
CA LEU A 148 13.44 7.94 8.04
C LEU A 148 13.96 9.11 8.87
N SER A 149 15.14 9.61 8.53
CA SER A 149 15.63 10.84 9.15
C SER A 149 14.82 12.05 8.65
N ASP A 150 14.75 13.11 9.45
CA ASP A 150 14.06 14.35 9.06
C ASP A 150 14.61 14.90 7.73
N ASN A 151 15.91 14.80 7.51
CA ASN A 151 16.55 15.25 6.27
C ASN A 151 16.10 14.40 5.06
N ASP A 152 16.00 13.09 5.21
CA ASP A 152 15.53 12.21 4.13
C ASP A 152 14.05 12.44 3.83
N TRP A 153 13.24 12.71 4.86
CA TRP A 153 11.83 13.04 4.70
C TRP A 153 11.62 14.35 3.93
N VAL A 154 12.33 15.42 4.33
CA VAL A 154 12.30 16.72 3.62
C VAL A 154 12.81 16.56 2.18
N THR A 155 13.85 15.75 1.98
CA THR A 155 14.35 15.45 0.63
C THR A 155 13.26 14.78 -0.21
N LEU A 156 12.54 13.78 0.33
CA LEU A 156 11.44 13.13 -0.37
C LEU A 156 10.31 14.12 -0.72
N GLN A 157 9.91 14.98 0.22
CA GLN A 157 8.91 16.03 -0.01
C GLN A 157 9.33 16.96 -1.16
N SER A 158 10.59 17.42 -1.16
CA SER A 158 11.10 18.30 -2.22
C SER A 158 11.08 17.66 -3.62
N ILE A 159 11.32 16.35 -3.72
CA ILE A 159 11.23 15.60 -4.98
C ILE A 159 9.77 15.61 -5.48
N CYS A 160 8.81 15.36 -4.58
CA CYS A 160 7.39 15.33 -4.89
C CYS A 160 6.81 16.70 -5.28
N GLU A 161 7.34 17.79 -4.73
CA GLU A 161 6.96 19.17 -5.10
C GLU A 161 7.50 19.59 -6.47
N SER A 162 8.67 19.06 -6.86
CA SER A 162 9.35 19.44 -8.11
C SER A 162 8.80 18.80 -9.40
N THR A 163 7.82 17.89 -9.27
CA THR A 163 7.26 17.06 -10.36
C THR A 163 5.80 17.38 -10.64
#